data_AF-E4NUP4-F1
#
_entry.id   AF-E4NUP4-F1
#
_cell.length_a   1.000
_cell.length_b   1.000
_cell.length_c   1.000
_cell.angle_alpha   90.00
_cell.angle_beta   90.00
_cell.angle_gamma   90.00
#
_symmetry.space_group_name_H-M   'P 1'
#
loop_
_entity.id
_entity.type
_entity.pdbx_description
1 polymer ?
#
loop_
_entity_poly.entity_id
_entity_poly.type
_entity_poly.pdbx_seq_one_letter_code
_entity_poly.pdbx_strand_id
1 'polypeptide(L)' 'MTFCANCGDVIDRSEWYSFAARRDEDGVLQTYAFCSEHCRSEFLDEPIADPIDN' A
#
# COMPACT_ATOMS: atom_id res chain seq x y z
N MET A 1 -5.42 -12.52 8.56
CA MET A 1 -5.31 -11.17 9.15
C MET A 1 -4.85 -10.24 8.04
N THR A 2 -5.41 -9.04 7.96
CA THR A 2 -4.96 -8.02 7.01
C THR A 2 -4.08 -7.05 7.77
N PHE A 3 -2.95 -6.68 7.18
CA PHE A 3 -1.97 -5.78 7.81
C PHE A 3 -1.83 -4.52 6.98
N CYS A 4 -1.52 -3.41 7.63
CA CYS A 4 -1.22 -2.16 6.97
C CYS A 4 0.07 -2.30 6.17
N ALA A 5 0.01 -2.03 4.87
CA ALA A 5 1.19 -2.09 4.00
C ALA A 5 2.25 -1.04 4.36
N ASN A 6 1.87 0.03 5.04
CA ASN A 6 2.78 1.10 5.46
C ASN A 6 3.43 0.83 6.83
N CYS A 7 2.62 0.62 7.89
CA CYS A 7 3.14 0.50 9.26
C CYS A 7 3.16 -0.93 9.82
N GLY A 8 2.61 -1.92 9.10
CA GLY A 8 2.55 -3.32 9.55
C GLY A 8 1.50 -3.63 10.61
N ASP A 9 0.73 -2.64 11.06
CA ASP A 9 -0.29 -2.82 12.11
C ASP A 9 -1.46 -3.69 11.64
N VAL A 10 -2.18 -4.31 12.58
CA VAL A 10 -3.33 -5.17 12.26
C VAL A 10 -4.51 -4.30 11.88
N ILE A 11 -5.07 -4.55 10.69
CA ILE A 11 -6.29 -3.89 10.25
C ILE A 11 -7.49 -4.69 10.76
N ASP A 12 -8.30 -4.03 11.59
CA ASP A 12 -9.63 -4.54 11.90
C ASP A 12 -10.50 -4.50 10.63
N ARG A 13 -11.00 -5.65 10.23
CA ARG A 13 -11.81 -5.79 9.00
C ARG A 13 -13.31 -5.70 9.26
N SER A 14 -13.72 -5.54 10.52
CA SER A 14 -15.10 -5.29 10.89
C SER A 14 -15.45 -3.80 10.73
N GLU A 15 -14.44 -2.92 10.71
CA GLU A 15 -14.58 -1.50 10.38
C GLU A 15 -14.12 -1.17 8.94
N TRP A 16 -14.46 0.04 8.48
CA TRP A 16 -14.00 0.54 7.19
C TRP A 16 -12.50 0.86 7.24
N TYR A 17 -11.74 0.43 6.23
CA TYR A 17 -10.31 0.70 6.09
C TYR A 17 -9.97 1.13 4.66
N SER A 18 -8.85 1.82 4.52
CA SER A 18 -8.41 2.37 3.24
C SER A 18 -7.65 1.32 2.41
N PHE A 19 -7.76 1.40 1.08
CA PHE A 19 -6.99 0.55 0.17
C PHE A 19 -6.45 1.35 -1.03
N ALA A 20 -5.39 0.84 -1.64
CA ALA A 20 -4.82 1.36 -2.88
C ALA A 20 -4.48 0.20 -3.81
N ALA A 21 -4.51 0.46 -5.12
CA ALA A 21 -4.05 -0.48 -6.12
C ALA A 21 -2.88 0.15 -6.88
N ARG A 22 -1.75 -0.55 -6.94
CA ARG A 22 -0.56 -0.14 -7.69
C ARG A 22 -0.15 -1.25 -8.62
N ARG A 23 0.39 -0.91 -9.79
CA ARG A 23 1.05 -1.92 -10.64
C ARG A 23 2.45 -2.15 -10.11
N ASP A 24 2.83 -3.41 -10.04
CA ASP A 24 4.19 -3.84 -9.74
C ASP A 24 5.08 -3.75 -11.00
N GLU A 25 6.36 -4.11 -10.90
CA GLU A 25 7.35 -4.03 -11.99
C GLU A 25 6.96 -4.89 -13.20
N ASP A 26 6.29 -6.02 -12.96
CA ASP A 26 5.70 -6.88 -14.00
C ASP A 26 4.39 -6.34 -14.60
N GLY A 27 3.94 -5.15 -14.17
CA GLY A 27 2.67 -4.54 -14.59
C GLY A 27 1.42 -5.19 -13.97
N VAL A 28 1.61 -6.09 -13.00
CA VAL A 28 0.55 -6.80 -12.28
C VAL A 28 -0.10 -5.85 -11.26
N LEU A 29 -1.44 -5.79 -11.26
CA LEU A 29 -2.18 -4.97 -10.30
C LEU A 29 -2.16 -5.62 -8.91
N GLN A 30 -1.47 -4.97 -7.97
CA GLN A 30 -1.42 -5.37 -6.56
C GLN A 30 -2.28 -4.43 -5.72
N THR A 31 -3.03 -4.99 -4.78
CA THR A 31 -3.87 -4.25 -3.84
C THR A 31 -3.26 -4.25 -2.45
N TYR A 32 -3.22 -3.07 -1.84
CA TYR A 32 -2.63 -2.80 -0.53
C TYR A 32 -3.70 -2.25 0.40
N ALA A 33 -3.70 -2.72 1.65
CA ALA A 33 -4.62 -2.27 2.69
C ALA A 33 -3.89 -1.35 3.69
N PHE A 34 -4.61 -0.37 4.23
CA PHE A 34 -4.08 0.63 5.14
C PHE A 34 -5.03 0.86 6.30
N CYS A 35 -4.47 0.93 7.50
CA CYS A 35 -5.23 1.20 8.72
C CYS A 35 -5.80 2.63 8.77
N SER A 36 -5.31 3.54 7.93
CA SER A 36 -5.75 4.94 7.88
C SER A 36 -5.40 5.57 6.53
N GLU A 37 -6.13 6.63 6.16
CA GLU A 37 -5.85 7.43 4.96
C GLU A 37 -4.44 8.02 4.98
N HIS A 38 -3.92 8.41 6.15
CA HIS A 38 -2.55 8.91 6.28
C HIS A 38 -1.51 7.88 5.83
N CYS A 39 -1.61 6.63 6.31
CA CYS A 39 -0.74 5.53 5.89
C CYS A 39 -0.84 5.23 4.39
N ARG A 40 -2.03 5.39 3.81
CA ARG A 40 -2.24 5.24 2.36
C ARG A 40 -1.52 6.35 1.59
N SER A 41 -1.65 7.59 2.04
CA SER A 41 -1.04 8.75 1.37
C SER A 41 0.48 8.68 1.42
N GLU A 42 1.09 8.41 2.58
CA GLU A 42 2.55 8.26 2.70
C GLU A 42 3.08 7.17 1.74
N PHE A 43 2.42 6.01 1.71
CA PHE A 43 2.80 4.90 0.83
C PHE A 43 2.69 5.23 -0.68
N LEU A 44 1.76 6.11 -1.06
CA LEU A 44 1.58 6.53 -2.45
C LEU A 44 2.51 7.68 -2.84
N ASP A 45 2.93 8.50 -1.88
CA ASP A 45 3.86 9.61 -2.07
C ASP A 45 5.31 9.11 -2.19
N GLU A 46 5.63 7.95 -1.63
CA GLU A 46 6.90 7.29 -1.87
C GLU A 46 7.06 6.98 -3.37
N PRO A 47 8.09 7.57 -4.03
CA PRO A 47 8.41 7.20 -5.40
C PRO A 47 8.74 5.70 -5.38
N ILE A 48 8.10 4.93 -6.25
CA ILE A 48 8.63 3.59 -6.56
C ILE A 48 10.07 3.87 -6.95
N ALA A 49 11.04 3.27 -6.29
CA ALA A 49 12.40 3.35 -6.78
C ALA A 49 12.36 2.85 -8.22
N ASP A 50 12.37 3.76 -9.20
CA ASP A 50 12.55 3.42 -10.59
C ASP A 50 13.85 2.61 -10.61
N PRO A 51 13.86 1.38 -11.17
CA PRO A 51 15.12 0.67 -11.31
C PRO A 51 16.07 1.58 -12.08
N ILE A 52 17.16 1.95 -11.43
CA ILE A 52 18.26 2.66 -12.06
C ILE A 52 18.74 1.73 -13.17
N ASP A 53 18.30 2.01 -14.40
CA ASP A 53 18.89 1.47 -15.61
C ASP A 53 20.35 1.93 -15.65
N ASN A 54 21.27 1.00 -15.34
CA ASN A 54 22.69 1.13 -15.63
C ASN A 54 23.26 -0.19 -16.17
#